data_AF-A0A0M0KKM4-F1
#
_entry.id   AF-A0A0M0KKM4-F1
#
_cell.length_a   1.000
_cell.length_b   1.000
_cell.length_c   1.000
_cell.angle_alpha   90.00
_cell.angle_beta   90.00
_cell.angle_gamma   90.00
#
_symmetry.space_group_name_H-M   'P 1'
#
loop_
_entity.id
_entity.type
_entity.pdbx_description
1 polymer ?
#
loop_
_entity_poly.entity_id
_entity_poly.type
_entity_poly.pdbx_seq_one_letter_code
_entity_poly.pdbx_strand_id
1 'polypeptide(L)'
;MARRRRPLVPEAREALNQLKQDVMATQGYQTSNDVKYEVARELGVPLTKGYNGKLSSNEAGKVGGRIGGQMVKEMISMALQQQAKGGSDHEKT
;
A
#
# COMPACT_ATOMS: atom_id res chain seq x y z
N MET A 1 -7.07 7.17 -21.50
CA MET A 1 -7.17 7.85 -20.18
C MET A 1 -5.86 7.70 -19.42
N ALA A 2 -5.21 8.81 -19.06
CA ALA A 2 -3.94 8.81 -18.36
C ALA A 2 -4.07 8.23 -16.94
N ARG A 3 -3.14 7.34 -16.56
CA ARG A 3 -3.09 6.71 -15.23
C ARG A 3 -2.89 7.78 -14.15
N ARG A 4 -3.96 8.17 -13.44
CA ARG A 4 -3.90 9.02 -12.24
C ARG A 4 -3.32 8.26 -11.04
N ARG A 5 -2.06 7.84 -11.12
CA ARG A 5 -1.30 7.27 -9.99
C ARG A 5 -0.26 8.29 -9.55
N ARG A 6 -0.71 9.41 -9.01
CA ARG A 6 0.15 10.46 -8.45
C ARG A 6 -0.09 10.49 -6.94
N PRO A 7 0.92 10.23 -6.10
CA PRO A 7 0.81 10.44 -4.67
C PRO A 7 0.58 11.94 -4.38
N LEU A 8 0.05 12.23 -3.18
CA LEU A 8 -0.18 13.61 -2.73
C LEU A 8 1.12 14.43 -2.74
N VAL A 9 2.22 13.80 -2.34
CA VAL A 9 3.58 14.35 -2.41
C VAL A 9 4.32 13.64 -3.55
N PRO A 10 4.58 14.30 -4.69
CA PRO A 10 5.19 13.66 -5.87
C PRO A 10 6.54 12.99 -5.58
N GLU A 11 7.38 13.63 -4.77
CA GLU A 11 8.74 13.20 -4.43
C GLU A 11 8.74 11.93 -3.56
N ALA A 12 7.65 11.66 -2.85
CA ALA A 12 7.51 10.47 -2.01
C ALA A 12 7.28 9.18 -2.81
N ARG A 13 7.20 9.24 -4.14
CA ARG A 13 6.84 8.08 -4.97
C ARG A 13 7.77 6.89 -4.77
N GLU A 14 9.08 7.10 -4.74
CA GLU A 14 10.03 6.00 -4.55
C GLU A 14 9.99 5.46 -3.12
N ALA A 15 9.86 6.33 -2.12
CA ALA A 15 9.66 5.90 -0.73
C ALA A 15 8.38 5.06 -0.57
N LEU A 16 7.28 5.44 -1.23
CA LEU A 16 6.03 4.66 -1.23
C LEU A 16 6.16 3.33 -1.99
N ASN A 17 6.99 3.26 -3.03
CA ASN A 17 7.28 2.00 -3.71
C ASN A 17 8.05 1.05 -2.77
N GLN A 18 9.05 1.57 -2.05
CA GLN A 18 9.82 0.80 -1.08
C GLN A 18 8.94 0.34 0.08
N LEU A 19 8.16 1.25 0.67
CA LEU A 19 7.22 0.92 1.73
C LEU A 19 6.24 -0.18 1.31
N LYS A 20 5.72 -0.12 0.08
CA LYS A 20 4.88 -1.19 -0.46
C LYS A 20 5.63 -2.53 -0.48
N GLN A 21 6.89 -2.55 -0.89
CA GLN A 21 7.68 -3.79 -0.88
C GLN A 21 7.85 -4.31 0.55
N ASP A 22 8.25 -3.45 1.48
CA ASP A 22 8.53 -3.83 2.87
C ASP A 22 7.27 -4.35 3.59
N VAL A 23 6.15 -3.64 3.45
CA VAL A 23 4.87 -4.05 4.04
C VAL A 23 4.39 -5.37 3.46
N MET A 24 4.55 -5.58 2.14
CA MET A 24 4.14 -6.83 1.50
C MET A 24 5.08 -8.00 1.84
N ALA A 25 6.40 -7.76 1.92
CA ALA A 25 7.37 -8.74 2.38
C ALA A 25 7.07 -9.20 3.82
N THR A 26 6.73 -8.25 4.69
CA THR A 26 6.38 -8.53 6.09
C THR A 26 5.12 -9.40 6.20
N GLN A 27 4.22 -9.32 5.22
CA GLN A 27 3.03 -10.18 5.12
C GLN A 27 3.29 -11.52 4.41
N GLY A 28 4.54 -11.80 4.02
CA GLY A 28 4.93 -13.05 3.36
C GLY A 28 4.73 -13.07 1.85
N TYR A 29 4.39 -11.94 1.22
CA TYR A 29 4.24 -11.85 -0.23
C TYR A 29 5.58 -11.67 -0.94
N GLN A 30 5.68 -12.17 -2.16
CA GLN A 30 6.86 -11.95 -3.00
C GLN A 30 6.85 -10.52 -3.55
N THR A 31 7.88 -9.73 -3.26
CA THR A 31 7.97 -8.30 -3.59
C THR A 31 8.27 -8.04 -5.07
N SER A 32 7.31 -8.39 -5.93
CA SER A 32 7.35 -8.11 -7.36
C SER A 32 6.31 -7.06 -7.76
N ASN A 33 6.38 -6.58 -9.01
CA ASN A 33 5.30 -5.76 -9.58
C ASN A 33 3.95 -6.49 -9.70
N ASP A 34 3.95 -7.81 -9.46
CA ASP A 34 2.83 -8.72 -9.63
C ASP A 34 2.15 -9.14 -8.30
N VAL A 35 2.55 -8.58 -7.14
CA VAL A 35 1.93 -8.85 -5.80
C VAL A 35 0.39 -8.83 -5.84
N LYS A 36 -0.19 -7.89 -6.59
CA LYS A 36 -1.66 -7.78 -6.72
C LYS A 36 -2.34 -9.03 -7.27
N TYR A 37 -1.65 -9.81 -8.11
CA TYR A 37 -2.19 -11.06 -8.66
C TYR A 37 -2.10 -12.19 -7.65
N GLU A 38 -1.02 -12.23 -6.86
CA GLU A 38 -0.88 -13.17 -5.75
C GLU A 38 -1.94 -12.92 -4.67
N VAL A 39 -2.09 -11.66 -4.26
CA VAL A 39 -3.15 -11.24 -3.32
C VAL A 39 -4.54 -11.56 -3.86
N ALA A 40 -4.80 -11.31 -5.15
CA ALA A 40 -6.08 -11.65 -5.76
C ALA A 40 -6.36 -13.15 -5.75
N ARG A 41 -5.34 -13.99 -6.03
CA ARG A 41 -5.45 -15.45 -5.98
C ARG A 41 -5.79 -15.94 -4.57
N GLU A 42 -5.14 -15.39 -3.54
CA GLU A 42 -5.43 -15.72 -2.14
C GLU A 42 -6.86 -15.32 -1.74
N LEU A 43 -7.34 -14.17 -2.23
CA LEU A 43 -8.69 -13.67 -1.96
C LEU A 43 -9.78 -14.29 -2.85
N GLY A 44 -9.44 -15.22 -3.75
CA GLY A 44 -10.39 -15.82 -4.69
C GLY A 44 -10.95 -14.85 -5.73
N VAL A 45 -10.27 -13.75 -6.00
CA VAL A 45 -10.70 -12.72 -6.97
C VAL A 45 -10.09 -13.02 -8.34
N PRO A 46 -10.88 -13.09 -9.43
CA PRO A 46 -10.38 -13.44 -10.77
C PRO A 46 -9.69 -12.26 -11.47
N LEU A 47 -8.67 -11.68 -10.84
CA LEU A 47 -7.86 -10.59 -11.39
C LEU A 47 -6.82 -11.13 -12.38
N THR A 48 -6.87 -10.67 -13.62
CA THR A 48 -5.97 -11.11 -14.71
C THR A 48 -5.06 -9.98 -15.21
N LYS A 49 -4.03 -10.32 -15.99
CA LYS A 49 -3.20 -9.32 -16.70
C LYS A 49 -3.96 -8.60 -17.83
N GLY A 50 -5.08 -9.16 -18.27
CA GLY A 50 -5.91 -8.64 -19.36
C GLY A 50 -7.03 -7.71 -18.89
N TYR A 51 -8.19 -7.83 -19.55
CA TYR A 51 -9.37 -7.03 -19.24
C TYR A 51 -10.05 -7.52 -17.97
N ASN A 52 -10.24 -6.62 -17.02
CA ASN A 52 -10.88 -6.90 -15.72
C ASN A 52 -12.19 -6.12 -15.54
N GLY A 53 -12.81 -5.61 -16.60
CA GLY A 53 -14.03 -4.80 -16.48
C GLY A 53 -15.27 -5.56 -16.01
N LYS A 54 -15.20 -6.90 -15.92
CA LYS A 54 -16.22 -7.73 -15.28
C LYS A 54 -16.04 -7.85 -13.76
N LEU A 55 -14.89 -7.44 -13.20
CA LEU A 55 -14.69 -7.43 -11.77
C LEU A 55 -15.62 -6.39 -11.14
N SER A 56 -16.32 -6.79 -10.09
CA SER A 56 -17.07 -5.85 -9.28
C SER A 56 -16.12 -4.87 -8.59
N SER A 57 -16.62 -3.66 -8.30
CA SER A 57 -15.89 -2.68 -7.51
C SER A 57 -15.50 -3.22 -6.13
N ASN A 58 -16.32 -4.12 -5.56
CA ASN A 58 -16.02 -4.77 -4.30
C ASN A 58 -14.80 -5.70 -4.39
N GLU A 59 -14.71 -6.52 -5.44
CA GLU A 59 -13.57 -7.42 -5.67
C GLU A 59 -12.28 -6.64 -5.93
N ALA A 60 -12.34 -5.63 -6.80
CA ALA A 60 -11.20 -4.75 -7.05
C ALA A 60 -10.77 -4.02 -5.76
N GLY A 61 -11.75 -3.56 -4.98
CA GLY A 61 -11.55 -2.91 -3.69
C GLY A 61 -10.93 -3.83 -2.65
N LYS A 62 -11.31 -5.12 -2.59
CA LYS A 62 -10.70 -6.12 -1.68
C LYS A 62 -9.21 -6.28 -1.95
N VAL A 63 -8.83 -6.46 -3.22
CA VAL A 63 -7.41 -6.59 -3.60
C VAL A 63 -6.64 -5.30 -3.33
N GLY A 64 -7.18 -4.16 -3.78
CA GLY A 64 -6.56 -2.85 -3.58
C GLY A 64 -6.43 -2.47 -2.11
N GLY A 65 -7.44 -2.78 -1.30
CA GLY A 65 -7.50 -2.52 0.14
C GLY A 65 -6.54 -3.40 0.93
N ARG A 66 -6.34 -4.66 0.54
CA ARG A 66 -5.35 -5.54 1.18
C ARG A 66 -3.92 -4.98 1.04
N ILE A 67 -3.60 -4.37 -0.10
CA ILE A 67 -2.28 -3.79 -0.35
C ILE A 67 -2.21 -2.35 0.19
N GLY A 68 -3.03 -1.47 -0.37
CA GLY A 68 -3.00 -0.05 -0.07
C GLY A 68 -3.46 0.28 1.36
N GLY A 69 -4.43 -0.45 1.90
CA GLY A 69 -4.89 -0.26 3.27
C GLY A 69 -3.82 -0.61 4.31
N GLN A 70 -3.03 -1.65 4.05
CA GLN A 70 -1.89 -2.01 4.90
C GLN A 70 -0.77 -0.98 4.82
N MET A 71 -0.49 -0.45 3.62
CA MET A 71 0.44 0.68 3.48
C MET A 71 -0.02 1.92 4.26
N VAL A 72 -1.31 2.28 4.19
CA VAL A 72 -1.86 3.43 4.93
C VAL A 72 -1.78 3.20 6.44
N LYS A 73 -2.10 2.00 6.90
CA LYS A 73 -1.96 1.63 8.32
C LYS A 73 -0.50 1.80 8.80
N GLU A 74 0.46 1.36 8.00
CA GLU A 74 1.88 1.51 8.32
C GLU A 74 2.32 2.98 8.32
N MET A 75 1.89 3.78 7.33
CA MET A 75 2.18 5.22 7.30
C MET A 75 1.66 5.95 8.54
N ILE A 76 0.45 5.63 8.98
CA ILE A 76 -0.13 6.21 10.20
C ILE A 76 0.66 5.79 11.43
N SER A 77 1.04 4.50 11.53
CA SER A 77 1.89 4.00 12.62
C SER A 77 3.22 4.76 12.71
N MET A 78 3.93 4.90 11.58
CA MET A 78 5.19 5.66 11.53
C MET A 78 5.00 7.13 11.94
N ALA A 79 3.93 7.78 11.48
CA ALA A 79 3.62 9.16 11.84
C ALA A 79 3.36 9.32 13.35
N LEU A 80 2.56 8.44 13.95
CA LEU A 80 2.29 8.44 15.39
C LEU A 80 3.56 8.21 16.21
N GLN A 81 4.43 7.28 15.78
CA GLN A 81 5.72 7.05 16.42
C GLN A 81 6.64 8.27 16.34
N GLN A 82 6.67 8.97 15.21
CA GLN A 82 7.45 10.19 15.04
C GLN A 82 6.92 11.32 15.93
N GLN A 83 5.60 11.46 16.07
CA GLN A 83 4.99 12.44 16.98
C GLN A 83 5.31 12.15 18.44
N ALA A 84 5.24 10.88 18.86
CA ALA A 84 5.58 10.48 20.23
C ALA A 84 7.05 10.79 20.57
N LYS A 85 7.97 10.62 19.61
CA LYS A 85 9.40 10.97 19.77
C LYS A 85 9.64 12.49 19.74
N GLY A 86 8.88 13.25 18.96
CA GLY A 86 8.98 14.71 18.91
C GLY A 86 8.44 15.42 20.16
N GLY A 87 7.62 14.75 20.97
CA GLY A 87 7.12 15.27 22.25
C GLY A 87 8.18 15.29 23.36
N SER A 88 9.24 14.46 23.27
CA SER A 88 10.30 14.41 24.29
C SER A 88 11.40 15.46 24.12
N ASP A 89 11.46 16.15 22.98
CA ASP A 89 12.50 17.14 22.68
C ASP A 89 12.10 18.58 23.09
N HIS A 90 10.81 18.82 23.38
CA HIS A 90 10.32 20.15 23.78
C HIS A 90 10.37 20.44 25.30
N GLU A 91 10.75 19.47 26.14
CA GLU A 91 10.82 19.63 27.60
C GLU A 91 12.26 19.87 28.13
N LYS A 92 13.25 20.04 27.24
CA LYS A 92 14.63 20.36 27.60
C LYS A 92 15.10 21.69 27.02
N THR A 93 14.51 22.80 27.48
CA THR A 93 15.10 24.15 27.44
C THR A 93 14.67 24.95 28.64
#